data_AF-A0A9B0WWH9-F1
#
_entry.id   AF-A0A9B0WWH9-F1
#
_cell.length_a   1.000
_cell.length_b   1.000
_cell.length_c   1.000
_cell.angle_alpha   90.00
_cell.angle_beta   90.00
_cell.angle_gamma   90.00
#
_symmetry.space_group_name_H-M   'P 1'
#
loop_
_entity.id
_entity.type
_entity.pdbx_description
1 polymer ?
#
loop_
_entity_poly.entity_id
_entity_poly.type
_entity_poly.pdbx_seq_one_letter_code
_entity_poly.pdbx_strand_id
1 'polypeptide(L)'
;MEKVPGEMEIERRERSEELSEAERKAVQATWARLYANCEDVGVAILVRFFVNFPSAKQYFSQFKHMEEPLEMERSPQLRKHACRVMGALNTVVENLHDPDKVSSVLALVGKAHALKHKVEPVYFKILSGVILEVIQEEFANDFPPETQRAWAKLRGLIYSHVTAAYKEVGWVQQVPNAAIPPATVPSSGP
;
A
#
# COMPACT_ATOMS: atom_id res chain seq x y z
N MET A 1 26.61 -22.63 17.00
CA MET A 1 26.83 -21.36 17.72
C MET A 1 26.37 -20.24 16.79
N GLU A 2 25.12 -19.81 16.92
CA GLU A 2 24.65 -18.60 16.23
C GLU A 2 25.31 -17.39 16.89
N LYS A 3 26.04 -16.59 16.11
CA LYS A 3 26.57 -15.30 16.58
C LYS A 3 25.39 -14.35 16.72
N VAL A 4 25.08 -13.96 17.95
CA VAL A 4 24.12 -12.89 18.24
C VAL A 4 24.73 -11.58 17.70
N PRO A 5 24.02 -10.82 16.84
CA PRO A 5 24.51 -9.55 16.32
C PRO A 5 24.77 -8.53 17.44
N GLY A 6 25.78 -7.67 17.28
CA GLY A 6 26.10 -6.63 18.26
C GLY A 6 25.09 -5.47 18.26
N GLU A 7 24.97 -4.75 19.38
CA GLU A 7 23.97 -3.66 19.58
C GLU A 7 24.01 -2.59 18.47
N MET A 8 25.19 -2.19 18.00
CA MET A 8 25.32 -1.25 16.87
C MET A 8 24.84 -1.81 15.53
N GLU A 9 24.96 -3.12 15.31
CA GLU A 9 24.42 -3.77 14.10
C GLU A 9 22.91 -3.90 14.18
N ILE A 10 22.36 -4.12 15.38
CA ILE A 10 20.92 -4.11 15.64
C ILE A 10 20.37 -2.72 15.33
N GLU A 11 20.92 -1.66 15.91
CA GLU A 11 20.49 -0.29 15.62
C GLU A 11 20.61 0.08 14.12
N ARG A 12 21.68 -0.35 13.45
CA ARG A 12 21.85 -0.11 12.01
C ARG A 12 20.82 -0.87 11.17
N ARG A 13 20.44 -2.08 11.58
CA ARG A 13 19.41 -2.90 10.94
C ARG A 13 18.00 -2.37 11.20
N GLU A 14 17.77 -1.78 12.36
CA GLU A 14 16.53 -1.08 12.70
C GLU A 14 16.34 0.19 11.88
N ARG A 15 17.44 0.91 11.59
CA ARG A 15 17.46 2.10 10.71
C ARG A 15 17.50 1.79 9.20
N SER A 16 17.72 0.53 8.80
CA SER A 16 17.77 0.14 7.39
C SER A 16 16.37 0.15 6.77
N GLU A 17 16.25 0.68 5.56
CA GLU A 17 15.03 0.59 4.73
C GLU A 17 14.76 -0.84 4.24
N GLU A 18 15.77 -1.71 4.30
CA GLU A 18 15.65 -3.12 3.92
C GLU A 18 15.02 -3.95 5.05
N LEU A 19 14.10 -4.85 4.67
CA LEU A 19 13.53 -5.82 5.59
C LEU A 19 14.53 -6.93 5.88
N SER A 20 14.76 -7.21 7.16
CA SER A 20 15.44 -8.41 7.62
C SER A 20 14.67 -9.69 7.28
N GLU A 21 15.34 -10.85 7.37
CA GLU A 21 14.66 -12.14 7.16
C GLU A 21 13.47 -12.36 8.11
N ALA A 22 13.61 -11.98 9.39
CA ALA A 22 12.52 -12.08 10.37
C ALA A 22 11.36 -11.15 10.01
N GLU A 23 11.64 -9.89 9.64
CA GLU A 23 10.62 -8.93 9.19
C GLU A 23 9.91 -9.42 7.91
N ARG A 24 10.65 -9.97 6.94
CA ARG A 24 10.08 -10.56 5.72
C ARG A 24 9.14 -11.71 6.05
N LYS A 25 9.55 -12.65 6.92
CA LYS A 25 8.69 -13.78 7.32
C LYS A 25 7.44 -13.31 8.06
N ALA A 26 7.54 -12.31 8.94
CA ALA A 26 6.41 -11.73 9.64
C ALA A 26 5.39 -11.08 8.67
N VAL A 27 5.89 -10.31 7.69
CA VAL A 27 5.06 -9.73 6.63
C VAL A 27 4.42 -10.82 5.78
N GLN A 28 5.17 -11.85 5.36
CA GLN A 28 4.63 -12.95 4.55
C GLN A 28 3.55 -13.74 5.28
N ALA A 29 3.74 -14.04 6.57
CA ALA A 29 2.78 -14.78 7.37
C ALA A 29 1.48 -13.98 7.59
N THR A 30 1.58 -12.69 7.90
CA THR A 30 0.41 -11.81 8.05
C THR A 30 -0.30 -11.58 6.71
N TRP A 31 0.46 -11.38 5.63
CA TRP A 31 -0.08 -11.23 4.29
C TRP A 31 -0.83 -12.45 3.79
N ALA A 32 -0.32 -13.66 4.03
CA ALA A 32 -0.98 -14.91 3.62
C ALA A 32 -2.41 -15.02 4.17
N ARG A 33 -2.64 -14.56 5.40
CA ARG A 33 -3.97 -14.53 6.03
C ARG A 33 -4.91 -13.54 5.33
N LEU A 34 -4.42 -12.36 4.95
CA LEU A 34 -5.20 -11.36 4.20
C LEU A 34 -5.53 -11.86 2.79
N TYR A 35 -4.54 -12.44 2.12
CA TYR A 35 -4.67 -12.88 0.74
C TYR A 35 -5.59 -14.10 0.59
N ALA A 36 -5.82 -14.86 1.65
CA ALA A 36 -6.82 -15.94 1.66
C ALA A 36 -8.24 -15.43 1.33
N ASN A 37 -8.56 -14.18 1.68
CA ASN A 37 -9.82 -13.50 1.34
C ASN A 37 -9.55 -12.27 0.45
N CYS A 38 -8.68 -12.42 -0.55
CA CYS A 38 -8.10 -11.28 -1.27
C CYS A 38 -9.13 -10.33 -1.91
N GLU A 39 -10.23 -10.83 -2.46
CA GLU A 39 -11.23 -9.97 -3.08
C GLU A 39 -11.93 -9.08 -2.05
N ASP A 40 -12.44 -9.67 -0.96
CA ASP A 40 -13.18 -8.93 0.06
C ASP A 40 -12.28 -7.94 0.80
N VAL A 41 -11.06 -8.37 1.17
CA VAL A 41 -10.05 -7.50 1.78
C VAL A 41 -9.67 -6.35 0.84
N GLY A 42 -9.42 -6.67 -0.44
CA GLY A 42 -9.07 -5.65 -1.44
C GLY A 42 -10.19 -4.63 -1.66
N VAL A 43 -11.44 -5.09 -1.67
CA VAL A 43 -12.62 -4.21 -1.79
C VAL A 43 -12.75 -3.33 -0.55
N ALA A 44 -12.64 -3.89 0.66
CA ALA A 44 -12.71 -3.13 1.90
C ALA A 44 -11.64 -2.02 1.96
N ILE A 45 -10.39 -2.33 1.57
CA ILE A 45 -9.29 -1.37 1.46
C ILE A 45 -9.65 -0.24 0.49
N LEU A 46 -10.10 -0.57 -0.73
CA LEU A 46 -10.40 0.44 -1.75
C LEU A 46 -11.62 1.28 -1.40
N VAL A 47 -12.66 0.69 -0.84
CA VAL A 47 -13.86 1.42 -0.39
C VAL A 47 -13.48 2.41 0.70
N ARG A 48 -12.74 1.99 1.73
CA ARG A 48 -12.24 2.90 2.77
C ARG A 48 -11.40 4.03 2.19
N PHE A 49 -10.50 3.70 1.25
CA PHE A 49 -9.68 4.68 0.56
C PHE A 49 -10.53 5.71 -0.22
N PHE A 50 -11.53 5.28 -0.99
CA PHE A 50 -12.34 6.19 -1.79
C PHE A 50 -13.39 6.97 -0.99
N VAL A 51 -13.83 6.46 0.16
CA VAL A 51 -14.67 7.19 1.11
C VAL A 51 -13.87 8.31 1.78
N ASN A 52 -12.68 7.99 2.29
CA ASN A 52 -11.85 8.96 3.01
C ASN A 52 -11.14 9.96 2.08
N PHE A 53 -10.91 9.56 0.83
CA PHE A 53 -10.23 10.37 -0.19
C PHE A 53 -11.01 10.39 -1.52
N PRO A 54 -12.18 11.06 -1.57
CA PRO A 54 -13.06 11.02 -2.74
C PRO A 54 -12.43 11.52 -4.03
N SER A 55 -11.45 12.43 -3.95
CA SER A 55 -10.71 12.96 -5.10
C SER A 55 -9.95 11.86 -5.86
N ALA A 56 -9.61 10.74 -5.21
CA ALA A 56 -8.96 9.60 -5.85
C ALA A 56 -9.88 8.87 -6.85
N LYS A 57 -11.21 9.03 -6.72
CA LYS A 57 -12.17 8.38 -7.63
C LYS A 57 -12.12 8.97 -9.05
N GLN A 58 -11.50 10.14 -9.25
CA GLN A 58 -11.41 10.81 -10.56
C GLN A 58 -10.81 9.92 -11.67
N TYR A 59 -9.95 8.97 -11.31
CA TYR A 59 -9.28 8.05 -12.24
C TYR A 59 -10.16 6.87 -12.69
N PHE A 60 -11.37 6.74 -12.14
CA PHE A 60 -12.23 5.57 -12.32
C PHE A 60 -13.58 5.96 -12.92
N SER A 61 -13.68 5.86 -14.25
CA SER A 61 -14.85 6.34 -15.00
C SER A 61 -16.19 5.76 -14.58
N GLN A 62 -16.24 4.52 -14.10
CA GLN A 62 -17.50 3.82 -13.79
C GLN A 62 -18.02 4.12 -12.38
N PHE A 63 -17.17 4.57 -11.45
CA PHE A 63 -17.58 4.85 -10.07
C PHE A 63 -17.16 6.22 -9.53
N LYS A 64 -16.61 7.11 -10.36
CA LYS A 64 -16.18 8.45 -9.93
C LYS A 64 -17.24 9.29 -9.22
N HIS A 65 -18.52 8.99 -9.46
CA HIS A 65 -19.69 9.70 -8.93
C HIS A 65 -20.37 8.98 -7.76
N MET A 66 -19.97 7.74 -7.44
CA MET A 66 -20.57 6.97 -6.35
C MET A 66 -20.11 7.54 -5.01
N GLU A 67 -21.05 7.83 -4.11
CA GLU A 67 -20.77 8.33 -2.76
C GLU A 67 -20.98 7.26 -1.70
N GLU A 68 -21.98 6.40 -1.92
CA GLU A 68 -22.37 5.36 -0.97
C GLU A 68 -21.38 4.17 -0.97
N PRO A 69 -20.83 3.77 0.20
CA PRO A 69 -19.91 2.64 0.30
C PRO A 69 -20.45 1.34 -0.31
N LEU A 70 -21.73 1.03 -0.04
CA LEU A 70 -22.39 -0.18 -0.54
C LEU A 70 -22.53 -0.20 -2.07
N GLU A 71 -22.61 0.97 -2.70
CA GLU A 71 -22.63 1.07 -4.16
C GLU A 71 -21.22 0.85 -4.74
N MET A 72 -20.21 1.44 -4.10
CA MET A 72 -18.80 1.26 -4.47
C MET A 72 -18.37 -0.21 -4.38
N GLU A 73 -18.74 -0.92 -3.31
CA GLU A 73 -18.45 -2.35 -3.11
C GLU A 73 -18.95 -3.24 -4.25
N ARG A 74 -20.05 -2.86 -4.89
CA ARG A 74 -20.69 -3.58 -5.99
C ARG A 74 -20.17 -3.17 -7.36
N SER A 75 -19.38 -2.10 -7.46
CA SER A 75 -18.84 -1.61 -8.71
C SER A 75 -17.89 -2.64 -9.36
N PRO A 76 -18.19 -3.15 -10.57
CA PRO A 76 -17.33 -4.12 -11.24
C PRO A 76 -15.92 -3.58 -11.52
N GLN A 77 -15.78 -2.27 -11.78
CA GLN A 77 -14.48 -1.64 -11.99
C GLN A 77 -13.67 -1.59 -10.68
N LEU A 78 -14.31 -1.28 -9.55
CA LEU A 78 -13.65 -1.27 -8.25
C LEU A 78 -13.18 -2.69 -7.87
N ARG A 79 -14.07 -3.69 -7.93
CA ARG A 79 -13.72 -5.08 -7.60
C ARG A 79 -12.57 -5.62 -8.47
N LYS A 80 -12.62 -5.36 -9.78
CA LYS A 80 -11.50 -5.73 -10.69
C LYS A 80 -10.19 -5.04 -10.29
N HIS A 81 -10.23 -3.78 -9.84
CA HIS A 81 -9.03 -3.10 -9.40
C HIS A 81 -8.54 -3.63 -8.04
N ALA A 82 -9.44 -3.93 -7.11
CA ALA A 82 -9.11 -4.58 -5.84
C ALA A 82 -8.31 -5.87 -6.06
N CYS A 83 -8.79 -6.78 -6.92
CA CYS A 83 -8.06 -8.01 -7.20
C CYS A 83 -6.68 -7.76 -7.84
N ARG A 84 -6.55 -6.73 -8.69
CA ARG A 84 -5.25 -6.36 -9.29
C ARG A 84 -4.27 -5.79 -8.27
N VAL A 85 -4.74 -4.95 -7.35
CA VAL A 85 -3.91 -4.42 -6.26
C VAL A 85 -3.42 -5.56 -5.38
N MET A 86 -4.33 -6.44 -4.97
CA MET A 86 -4.00 -7.59 -4.13
C MET A 86 -3.03 -8.55 -4.84
N GLY A 87 -3.24 -8.86 -6.12
CA GLY A 87 -2.32 -9.73 -6.88
C GLY A 87 -0.93 -9.11 -7.06
N ALA A 88 -0.84 -7.80 -7.32
CA ALA A 88 0.44 -7.11 -7.45
C ALA A 88 1.21 -7.09 -6.12
N LEU A 89 0.52 -6.77 -5.01
CA LEU A 89 1.10 -6.82 -3.67
C LEU A 89 1.51 -8.24 -3.28
N ASN A 90 0.72 -9.26 -3.66
CA ASN A 90 1.07 -10.65 -3.42
C ASN A 90 2.39 -11.03 -4.10
N THR A 91 2.53 -10.64 -5.37
CA THR A 91 3.79 -10.85 -6.10
C THR A 91 4.97 -10.19 -5.40
N VAL A 92 4.79 -8.96 -4.89
CA VAL A 92 5.84 -8.26 -4.14
C VAL A 92 6.19 -9.00 -2.85
N VAL A 93 5.17 -9.37 -2.05
CA VAL A 93 5.38 -9.99 -0.73
C VAL A 93 6.02 -11.37 -0.83
N GLU A 94 5.60 -12.20 -1.79
CA GLU A 94 6.20 -13.51 -2.03
C GLU A 94 7.68 -13.40 -2.46
N ASN A 95 8.03 -12.32 -3.17
CA ASN A 95 9.35 -12.12 -3.74
C ASN A 95 10.23 -11.15 -2.93
N LEU A 96 9.92 -10.84 -1.66
CA LEU A 96 10.75 -9.95 -0.83
C LEU A 96 12.21 -10.44 -0.62
N HIS A 97 12.49 -11.69 -0.97
CA HIS A 97 13.84 -12.27 -0.96
C HIS A 97 14.64 -11.98 -2.25
N ASP A 98 13.98 -11.50 -3.31
CA ASP A 98 14.54 -11.16 -4.62
C ASP A 98 14.29 -9.66 -4.92
N PRO A 99 15.28 -8.80 -4.63
CA PRO A 99 15.15 -7.35 -4.83
C PRO A 99 14.91 -6.95 -6.29
N ASP A 100 15.51 -7.67 -7.25
CA ASP A 100 15.36 -7.38 -8.67
C ASP A 100 13.93 -7.67 -9.13
N LYS A 101 13.36 -8.79 -8.66
CA LYS A 101 11.95 -9.11 -8.92
C LYS A 101 11.02 -8.05 -8.33
N VAL A 102 11.21 -7.66 -7.07
CA VAL A 102 10.42 -6.62 -6.42
C VAL A 102 10.50 -5.30 -7.19
N SER A 103 11.72 -4.89 -7.57
CA SER A 103 11.96 -3.67 -8.34
C SER A 103 11.23 -3.71 -9.68
N SER A 104 11.32 -4.83 -10.42
CA SER A 104 10.67 -4.99 -11.72
C SER A 104 9.14 -4.86 -11.64
N VAL A 105 8.51 -5.45 -10.62
CA VAL A 105 7.06 -5.42 -10.41
C VAL A 105 6.61 -4.00 -10.08
N LEU A 106 7.28 -3.35 -9.11
CA LEU A 106 6.91 -2.01 -8.68
C LEU A 106 7.21 -0.95 -9.76
N ALA A 107 8.26 -1.14 -10.57
CA ALA A 107 8.53 -0.30 -11.72
C ALA A 107 7.43 -0.42 -12.78
N LEU A 108 6.95 -1.64 -13.09
CA LEU A 108 5.84 -1.85 -14.02
C LEU A 108 4.56 -1.16 -13.52
N VAL A 109 4.23 -1.35 -12.24
CA VAL A 109 3.08 -0.69 -11.61
C VAL A 109 3.24 0.83 -11.66
N GLY A 110 4.37 1.37 -11.21
CA GLY A 110 4.62 2.80 -11.17
C GLY A 110 4.54 3.46 -12.55
N LYS A 111 5.22 2.90 -13.56
CA LYS A 111 5.20 3.42 -14.93
C LYS A 111 3.80 3.39 -15.55
N ALA A 112 3.03 2.32 -15.32
CA ALA A 112 1.66 2.24 -15.80
C ALA A 112 0.78 3.35 -15.16
N HIS A 113 0.89 3.55 -13.85
CA HIS A 113 0.09 4.57 -13.17
C HIS A 113 0.49 6.00 -13.54
N ALA A 114 1.79 6.25 -13.76
CA ALA A 114 2.30 7.53 -14.21
C ALA A 114 1.91 7.85 -15.66
N LEU A 115 2.16 6.92 -16.59
CA LEU A 115 2.04 7.18 -18.03
C LEU A 115 0.65 6.97 -18.58
N LYS A 116 -0.01 5.88 -18.18
CA LYS A 116 -1.32 5.49 -18.72
C LYS A 116 -2.47 6.06 -17.92
N HIS A 117 -2.38 5.98 -16.59
CA HIS A 117 -3.49 6.37 -15.71
C HIS A 117 -3.39 7.80 -15.20
N LYS A 118 -2.21 8.43 -15.32
CA LYS A 118 -1.92 9.81 -14.86
C LYS A 118 -2.29 10.03 -13.38
N VAL A 119 -2.05 9.02 -12.54
CA VAL A 119 -2.40 9.07 -11.12
C VAL A 119 -1.37 9.90 -10.36
N GLU A 120 -1.83 10.78 -9.47
CA GLU A 120 -0.91 11.52 -8.61
C GLU A 120 -0.18 10.57 -7.63
N PRO A 121 1.16 10.65 -7.50
CA PRO A 121 1.93 9.75 -6.64
C PRO A 121 1.48 9.75 -5.18
N VAL A 122 0.90 10.86 -4.71
CA VAL A 122 0.39 10.99 -3.34
C VAL A 122 -0.63 9.91 -2.99
N TYR A 123 -1.43 9.47 -3.94
CA TYR A 123 -2.43 8.43 -3.70
C TYR A 123 -1.79 7.08 -3.36
N PHE A 124 -0.56 6.79 -3.80
CA PHE A 124 0.17 5.60 -3.34
C PHE A 124 0.59 5.72 -1.86
N LYS A 125 0.99 6.92 -1.42
CA LYS A 125 1.32 7.18 -0.01
C LYS A 125 0.10 7.04 0.89
N ILE A 126 -1.05 7.53 0.42
CA ILE A 126 -2.33 7.46 1.14
C ILE A 126 -2.84 6.01 1.18
N LEU A 127 -2.94 5.36 0.02
CA LEU A 127 -3.41 3.97 -0.07
C LEU A 127 -2.57 3.01 0.77
N SER A 128 -1.24 3.16 0.76
CA SER A 128 -0.37 2.35 1.63
C SER A 128 -0.61 2.60 3.12
N GLY A 129 -1.09 3.78 3.52
CA GLY A 129 -1.55 4.04 4.89
C GLY A 129 -2.85 3.30 5.19
N VAL A 130 -3.84 3.42 4.31
CA VAL A 130 -5.14 2.74 4.45
C VAL A 130 -4.97 1.21 4.53
N ILE A 131 -4.07 0.64 3.73
CA ILE A 131 -3.73 -0.79 3.82
C ILE A 131 -3.24 -1.14 5.23
N LEU A 132 -2.32 -0.37 5.81
CA LEU A 132 -1.82 -0.64 7.16
C LEU A 132 -2.91 -0.51 8.23
N GLU A 133 -3.79 0.48 8.12
CA GLU A 133 -4.92 0.65 9.04
C GLU A 133 -5.84 -0.59 9.02
N VAL A 134 -6.20 -1.07 7.83
CA VAL A 134 -7.02 -2.29 7.68
C VAL A 134 -6.32 -3.51 8.27
N ILE A 135 -5.01 -3.67 8.01
CA ILE A 135 -4.22 -4.79 8.57
C ILE A 135 -4.17 -4.72 10.10
N GLN A 136 -3.99 -3.52 10.66
CA GLN A 136 -3.96 -3.32 12.11
C GLN A 136 -5.30 -3.66 12.77
N GLU A 137 -6.41 -3.33 12.13
CA GLU A 137 -7.75 -3.66 12.64
C GLU A 137 -8.03 -5.17 12.58
N GLU A 138 -7.70 -5.82 11.46
CA GLU A 138 -7.93 -7.27 11.29
C GLU A 138 -7.06 -8.13 12.21
N PHE A 139 -5.85 -7.66 12.53
CA PHE A 139 -4.91 -8.37 13.39
C PHE A 139 -4.65 -7.65 14.71
N ALA A 140 -5.60 -6.89 15.25
CA ALA A 140 -5.38 -6.08 16.46
C ALA A 140 -4.77 -6.88 17.64
N ASN A 141 -5.10 -8.17 17.75
CA ASN A 141 -4.58 -9.08 18.79
C ASN A 141 -3.25 -9.79 18.41
N ASP A 142 -2.84 -9.71 17.14
CA ASP A 142 -1.73 -10.45 16.50
C ASP A 142 -0.77 -9.51 15.74
N PHE A 143 -0.68 -8.23 16.12
CA PHE A 143 0.12 -7.21 15.42
C PHE A 143 1.13 -6.52 16.35
N PRO A 144 2.14 -7.25 16.84
CA PRO A 144 3.12 -6.72 17.79
C PRO A 144 4.00 -5.62 17.15
N PRO A 145 4.71 -4.79 17.95
CA PRO A 145 5.51 -3.67 17.47
C PRO A 145 6.52 -4.03 16.37
N GLU A 146 7.08 -5.24 16.42
CA GLU A 146 8.02 -5.76 15.43
C GLU A 146 7.34 -5.97 14.08
N THR A 147 6.13 -6.53 14.07
CA THR A 147 5.33 -6.71 12.86
C THR A 147 4.88 -5.36 12.31
N GLN A 148 4.48 -4.42 13.17
CA GLN A 148 4.16 -3.03 12.77
C GLN A 148 5.35 -2.38 12.06
N ARG A 149 6.56 -2.52 12.61
CA ARG A 149 7.80 -2.00 12.03
C ARG A 149 8.10 -2.63 10.67
N ALA A 150 7.96 -3.95 10.56
CA ALA A 150 8.16 -4.68 9.30
C ALA A 150 7.23 -4.17 8.20
N TRP A 151 5.95 -3.97 8.52
CA TRP A 151 4.96 -3.41 7.62
C TRP A 151 5.23 -1.93 7.25
N ALA A 152 5.72 -1.13 8.19
CA ALA A 152 6.14 0.25 7.93
C ALA A 152 7.32 0.31 6.94
N LYS A 153 8.30 -0.59 7.08
CA LYS A 153 9.40 -0.74 6.11
C LYS A 153 8.89 -1.16 4.73
N LEU A 154 7.99 -2.15 4.66
CA LEU A 154 7.38 -2.54 3.38
C LEU A 154 6.63 -1.37 2.71
N ARG A 155 5.88 -0.58 3.49
CA ARG A 155 5.23 0.63 2.99
C ARG A 155 6.24 1.63 2.42
N GLY A 156 7.35 1.86 3.12
CA GLY A 156 8.45 2.70 2.65
C GLY A 156 9.03 2.20 1.33
N LEU A 157 9.32 0.90 1.25
CA LEU A 157 9.85 0.23 0.06
C LEU A 157 8.91 0.38 -1.15
N ILE A 158 7.62 0.10 -0.99
CA ILE A 158 6.64 0.22 -2.09
C ILE A 158 6.61 1.67 -2.59
N TYR A 159 6.52 2.63 -1.68
CA TYR A 159 6.44 4.04 -2.05
C TYR A 159 7.73 4.55 -2.71
N SER A 160 8.91 4.14 -2.24
CA SER A 160 10.19 4.54 -2.81
C SER A 160 10.35 4.01 -4.25
N HIS A 161 10.08 2.72 -4.49
CA HIS A 161 10.15 2.14 -5.83
C HIS A 161 9.14 2.75 -6.81
N VAL A 162 7.89 2.96 -6.37
CA VAL A 162 6.88 3.59 -7.23
C VAL A 162 7.29 5.01 -7.56
N THR A 163 7.70 5.82 -6.59
CA THR A 163 8.11 7.21 -6.86
C THR A 163 9.39 7.29 -7.70
N ALA A 164 10.32 6.36 -7.56
CA ALA A 164 11.46 6.22 -8.46
C ALA A 164 11.00 5.97 -9.91
N ALA A 165 10.08 5.03 -10.11
CA ALA A 165 9.52 4.73 -11.42
C ALA A 165 8.79 5.93 -12.07
N TYR A 166 8.13 6.76 -11.25
CA TYR A 166 7.54 8.03 -11.71
C TYR A 166 8.61 9.03 -12.17
N LYS A 167 9.69 9.19 -11.40
CA LYS A 167 10.82 10.07 -11.76
C LYS A 167 11.50 9.60 -13.05
N GLU A 168 11.69 8.30 -13.22
CA GLU A 168 12.29 7.70 -14.43
C GLU A 168 11.53 8.05 -15.71
N VAL A 169 10.20 8.20 -15.63
CA VAL A 169 9.37 8.56 -16.78
C VAL A 169 9.10 10.06 -16.89
N GLY A 170 9.85 10.88 -16.15
CA GLY A 170 9.80 12.34 -16.23
C GLY A 170 8.64 12.98 -15.47
N TRP A 171 8.01 12.28 -14.51
CA TRP A 171 6.98 12.89 -13.67
C TRP A 171 7.62 13.90 -12.72
N VAL A 172 7.27 15.18 -12.87
CA VAL A 172 7.74 16.26 -11.99
C VAL A 172 6.71 16.47 -10.90
N GLN A 173 7.05 16.10 -9.66
CA GLN A 173 6.22 16.43 -8.49
C GLN A 173 6.22 17.95 -8.26
N GLN A 174 5.04 18.57 -8.36
CA GLN A 174 4.88 19.99 -8.04
C GLN A 174 4.75 20.17 -6.53
N VAL A 175 5.50 21.11 -5.94
CA VAL A 175 5.41 21.49 -4.52
C VAL A 175 4.90 22.93 -4.42
N PRO A 176 3.85 23.23 -3.62
CA PRO A 176 3.08 22.31 -2.80
C PRO A 176 2.06 21.53 -3.63
N ASN A 177 1.81 20.29 -3.22
CA ASN A 177 0.98 19.32 -3.92
C ASN A 177 -0.46 19.86 -4.06
N ALA A 178 -0.78 20.44 -5.21
CA ALA A 178 -2.01 21.23 -5.43
C ALA A 178 -3.32 20.41 -5.38
N ALA A 179 -3.24 19.08 -5.23
CA ALA A 179 -4.35 18.16 -5.42
C ALA A 179 -4.90 17.49 -4.14
N ILE A 180 -4.42 17.86 -2.93
CA ILE A 180 -4.93 17.28 -1.68
C ILE A 180 -5.93 18.22 -1.00
N PRO A 181 -7.24 18.06 -1.20
CA PRO A 181 -8.21 18.60 -0.25
C PRO A 181 -8.12 17.85 1.10
N PRO A 182 -8.42 18.50 2.23
CA PRO A 182 -8.39 17.86 3.54
C PRO A 182 -9.32 16.64 3.58
N ALA A 183 -8.92 15.60 4.31
CA ALA A 183 -9.78 14.43 4.55
C ALA A 183 -11.09 14.88 5.19
N THR A 184 -12.21 14.36 4.71
CA THR A 184 -13.52 14.60 5.32
C THR A 184 -13.56 13.89 6.66
N VAL A 185 -13.48 14.65 7.75
CA VAL A 185 -13.72 14.14 9.11
C VAL A 185 -15.19 13.75 9.21
N PRO A 186 -15.52 12.49 9.55
CA PRO A 186 -16.88 12.15 9.91
C PRO A 186 -17.25 12.91 11.18
N SER A 187 -18.38 13.63 11.14
CA SER A 187 -18.97 14.28 12.30
C SER A 187 -19.32 13.23 13.34
N SER A 188 -18.53 13.13 14.41
CA SER A 188 -18.99 12.52 15.66
C SER A 188 -20.10 13.42 16.20
N GLY A 189 -21.36 13.05 15.91
CA GLY A 189 -22.52 13.71 16.48
C GLY A 189 -22.62 13.45 17.99
N PRO A 190 -23.31 14.33 18.74
CA PRO A 190 -23.56 14.17 20.17
C PRO A 190 -24.49 12.99 20.50
#